data_AF-A0A7W2GG81-F1
#
_entry.id   AF-A0A7W2GG81-F1
#
_cell.length_a   1.000
_cell.length_b   1.000
_cell.length_c   1.000
_cell.angle_alpha   90.00
_cell.angle_beta   90.00
_cell.angle_gamma   90.00
#
_symmetry.space_group_name_H-M   'P 1'
#
loop_
_entity.id
_entity.type
_entity.pdbx_description
1 polymer ?
#
loop_
_entity_poly.entity_id
_entity_poly.type
_entity_poly.pdbx_seq_one_letter_code
_entity_poly.pdbx_strand_id
1 'polypeptide(L)'
;MKIELVNIKNLKEFAKNIYDNLAGRNILLLRGDLGAGKTTFVRNFCEILDIENQVSSPSFLILNTYIDNNKKEYHHFDFYRVEDELELDYIGFHDIIENSTDLIFIEWPDKFLDTIKKYNHRTINIYFNFIEDNINVREVQIS
;
A
#
# COMPACT_ATOMS: atom_id res chain seq x y z
N MET A 1 -8.97 9.80 -13.25
CA MET A 1 -9.37 9.69 -11.84
C MET A 1 -10.68 8.93 -11.78
N LYS A 2 -10.74 7.82 -11.03
CA LYS A 2 -11.91 6.93 -10.90
C LYS A 2 -12.32 6.88 -9.42
N ILE A 3 -13.62 6.97 -9.15
CA ILE A 3 -14.17 6.87 -7.80
C ILE A 3 -15.11 5.67 -7.75
N GLU A 4 -15.01 4.86 -6.72
CA GLU A 4 -15.84 3.67 -6.50
C GLU A 4 -16.31 3.60 -5.05
N LEU A 5 -17.55 3.18 -4.83
CA LEU A 5 -18.05 2.87 -3.50
C LEU A 5 -17.82 1.39 -3.23
N VAL A 6 -16.90 1.10 -2.31
CA VAL A 6 -16.46 -0.26 -2.00
C VAL A 6 -16.99 -0.65 -0.63
N ASN A 7 -17.86 -1.65 -0.58
CA ASN A 7 -18.22 -2.28 0.69
C ASN A 7 -17.00 -3.02 1.25
N ILE A 8 -16.76 -2.98 2.56
CA ILE A 8 -15.64 -3.66 3.21
C ILE A 8 -15.61 -5.16 2.86
N LYS A 9 -16.77 -5.80 2.70
CA LYS A 9 -16.87 -7.22 2.30
C LYS A 9 -16.34 -7.49 0.88
N ASN A 10 -16.33 -6.47 0.02
CA ASN A 10 -15.92 -6.57 -1.37
C ASN A 10 -14.51 -5.97 -1.59
N LEU A 11 -13.81 -5.58 -0.51
CA LEU A 11 -12.48 -4.99 -0.61
C LEU A 11 -11.47 -5.94 -1.27
N LYS A 12 -11.65 -7.26 -1.11
CA LYS A 12 -10.84 -8.28 -1.79
C LYS A 12 -11.01 -8.24 -3.31
N GLU A 13 -12.25 -8.12 -3.79
CA GLU A 13 -12.54 -8.03 -5.22
C GLU A 13 -11.97 -6.75 -5.81
N PHE A 14 -12.10 -5.64 -5.09
CA PHE A 14 -11.46 -4.38 -5.46
C PHE A 14 -9.93 -4.50 -5.54
N ALA A 15 -9.29 -5.09 -4.53
CA ALA A 15 -7.85 -5.36 -4.54
C ALA A 15 -7.44 -6.22 -5.74
N LYS A 16 -8.21 -7.26 -6.05
CA LYS A 16 -7.97 -8.13 -7.21
C LYS A 16 -8.05 -7.37 -8.52
N ASN A 17 -9.04 -6.50 -8.69
CA ASN A 17 -9.15 -5.67 -9.89
C ASN A 17 -7.94 -4.75 -10.08
N ILE A 18 -7.38 -4.20 -8.99
CA ILE A 18 -6.13 -3.43 -9.07
C ILE A 18 -4.98 -4.34 -9.47
N TYR A 19 -4.83 -5.50 -8.81
CA TYR A 19 -3.77 -6.47 -9.08
C TYR A 19 -3.74 -6.90 -10.56
N ASP A 20 -4.90 -7.26 -11.12
CA ASP A 20 -5.03 -7.71 -12.50
C ASP A 20 -4.65 -6.63 -13.54
N ASN A 21 -4.56 -5.35 -13.13
CA ASN A 21 -4.16 -4.22 -13.97
C ASN A 21 -2.73 -3.72 -13.70
N LEU A 22 -1.99 -4.35 -12.77
CA LEU A 22 -0.59 -4.01 -12.51
C LEU A 22 0.30 -4.52 -13.64
N ALA A 23 1.31 -3.73 -13.99
CA ALA A 23 2.31 -4.10 -14.98
C ALA A 23 3.67 -3.51 -14.62
N GLY A 24 4.72 -4.32 -14.68
CA GLY A 24 6.08 -3.91 -14.28
C GLY A 24 6.18 -3.57 -12.80
N ARG A 25 7.05 -2.62 -12.46
CA ARG A 25 7.30 -2.19 -11.08
C ARG A 25 6.28 -1.13 -10.66
N ASN A 26 5.49 -1.42 -9.63
CA ASN A 26 4.39 -0.55 -9.18
C ASN A 26 4.54 -0.20 -7.71
N ILE A 27 4.17 1.03 -7.36
CA ILE A 27 4.04 1.49 -5.99
C ILE A 27 2.59 1.92 -5.77
N LEU A 28 1.91 1.26 -4.83
CA LEU A 28 0.57 1.65 -4.38
C LEU A 28 0.70 2.63 -3.23
N LEU A 29 0.30 3.87 -3.47
CA LEU A 29 0.31 4.96 -2.51
C LEU A 29 -1.04 5.00 -1.80
N LEU A 30 -1.09 4.49 -0.58
CA LEU A 30 -2.32 4.29 0.20
C LEU A 30 -2.57 5.48 1.14
N ARG A 31 -3.67 6.18 0.92
CA ARG A 31 -4.03 7.43 1.60
C ARG A 31 -5.38 7.32 2.27
N GLY A 32 -5.60 8.13 3.29
CA GLY A 32 -6.84 8.16 4.06
C GLY A 32 -6.58 8.11 5.54
N ASP A 33 -7.62 8.35 6.33
CA ASP A 33 -7.50 8.48 7.78
C ASP A 33 -7.13 7.16 8.47
N LEU A 34 -6.80 7.27 9.76
CA LEU A 34 -6.59 6.10 10.62
C LEU A 34 -7.87 5.25 10.62
N GLY A 35 -7.73 3.94 10.37
CA GLY A 35 -8.86 3.02 10.28
C GLY A 35 -9.64 3.08 8.95
N ALA A 36 -9.22 3.89 7.96
CA ALA A 36 -9.88 3.97 6.66
C ALA A 36 -9.81 2.67 5.85
N GLY A 37 -8.90 1.75 6.18
CA GLY A 37 -8.80 0.43 5.56
C GLY A 37 -7.54 0.18 4.73
N LYS A 38 -6.55 1.07 4.80
CA LYS A 38 -5.26 0.96 4.08
C LYS A 38 -4.55 -0.39 4.32
N THR A 39 -4.27 -0.75 5.58
CA THR A 39 -3.66 -2.04 5.91
C THR A 39 -4.55 -3.22 5.55
N THR A 40 -5.88 -3.08 5.69
CA THR A 40 -6.84 -4.11 5.29
C THR A 40 -6.76 -4.37 3.79
N PHE A 41 -6.56 -3.34 2.98
CA PHE A 41 -6.32 -3.48 1.55
C PHE A 41 -5.03 -4.24 1.25
N VAL A 42 -3.91 -3.92 1.92
CA VAL A 42 -2.65 -4.68 1.80
C VAL A 42 -2.84 -6.17 2.15
N ARG A 43 -3.59 -6.46 3.22
CA ARG A 43 -3.92 -7.85 3.61
C ARG A 43 -4.67 -8.58 2.51
N ASN A 44 -5.72 -7.97 1.96
CA ASN A 44 -6.46 -8.56 0.85
C ASN A 44 -5.58 -8.80 -0.38
N PHE A 45 -4.64 -7.89 -0.66
CA PHE A 45 -3.64 -8.05 -1.71
C PHE A 45 -2.74 -9.26 -1.48
N CYS A 46 -2.20 -9.42 -0.27
CA CYS A 46 -1.36 -10.56 0.07
C CYS A 46 -2.12 -11.89 -0.01
N GLU A 47 -3.40 -11.92 0.35
CA GLU A 47 -4.26 -13.10 0.16
C GLU A 47 -4.46 -13.46 -1.31
N ILE A 48 -4.46 -12.48 -2.23
CA ILE A 48 -4.54 -12.74 -3.68
C ILE A 48 -3.21 -13.31 -4.21
N LEU A 49 -2.10 -12.97 -3.57
CA LEU A 49 -0.75 -13.43 -3.87
C LEU A 49 -0.41 -14.78 -3.21
N ASP A 50 -1.39 -15.44 -2.56
CA ASP A 50 -1.20 -16.67 -1.78
C ASP A 50 -0.09 -16.56 -0.71
N ILE A 51 0.06 -15.36 -0.12
CA ILE A 51 1.00 -15.12 0.98
C ILE A 51 0.31 -15.50 2.30
N GLU A 52 0.78 -16.59 2.92
CA GLU A 52 0.16 -17.17 4.12
C GLU A 52 0.48 -16.44 5.44
N ASN A 53 1.38 -15.44 5.42
CA ASN A 53 1.82 -14.73 6.61
C ASN A 53 0.77 -13.76 7.16
N GLN A 54 0.72 -13.58 8.49
CA GLN A 54 -0.15 -12.59 9.13
C GLN A 54 0.24 -11.16 8.71
N VAL A 55 -0.51 -10.59 7.75
CA VAL A 55 -0.34 -9.19 7.34
C VAL A 55 -0.87 -8.26 8.44
N SER A 56 0.06 -7.54 9.05
CA SER A 56 -0.18 -6.49 10.02
C SER A 56 0.34 -5.14 9.51
N SER A 57 -0.16 -4.06 10.10
CA SER A 57 0.39 -2.73 9.82
C SER A 57 1.80 -2.65 10.40
N PRO A 58 2.79 -2.19 9.63
CA PRO A 58 4.12 -1.94 10.13
C PRO A 58 4.22 -0.60 10.85
N SER A 59 3.15 0.04 11.37
CA SER A 59 3.25 1.36 12.01
C SER A 59 4.37 1.53 13.05
N PHE A 60 4.84 0.46 13.71
CA PHE A 60 6.00 0.48 14.62
C PHE A 60 7.30 -0.04 14.00
N LEU A 61 7.23 -0.95 13.04
CA LEU A 61 8.40 -1.50 12.34
C LEU A 61 8.83 -0.65 11.14
N ILE A 62 7.95 0.26 10.72
CA ILE A 62 7.96 1.10 9.52
C ILE A 62 7.91 0.29 8.22
N LEU A 63 8.56 -0.87 8.15
CA LEU A 63 8.61 -1.80 7.03
C LEU A 63 8.18 -3.21 7.46
N ASN A 64 7.34 -3.84 6.64
CA ASN A 64 7.14 -5.28 6.59
C ASN A 64 7.51 -5.81 5.20
N THR A 65 8.17 -6.97 5.14
CA THR A 65 8.41 -7.70 3.90
C THR A 65 7.62 -9.00 3.91
N TYR A 66 6.86 -9.22 2.84
CA TYR A 66 6.08 -10.44 2.63
C TYR A 66 6.69 -11.23 1.48
N ILE A 67 6.72 -12.55 1.61
CA ILE A 67 7.35 -13.44 0.63
C ILE A 67 6.29 -14.42 0.12
N ASP A 68 6.13 -14.52 -1.20
CA ASP A 68 5.24 -15.51 -1.82
C ASP A 68 5.94 -16.87 -2.02
N ASN A 69 5.17 -17.85 -2.50
CA ASN A 69 5.66 -19.21 -2.75
C ASN A 69 6.77 -19.28 -3.83
N ASN A 70 6.91 -18.24 -4.66
CA ASN A 70 7.96 -18.12 -5.67
C ASN A 70 9.19 -17.34 -5.18
N LYS A 71 9.25 -17.01 -3.88
CA LYS A 71 10.29 -16.20 -3.25
C LYS A 71 10.37 -14.76 -3.75
N LYS A 72 9.26 -14.21 -4.27
CA LYS A 72 9.17 -12.78 -4.55
C LYS A 72 8.88 -12.02 -3.27
N GLU A 73 9.45 -10.85 -3.16
CA GLU A 73 9.33 -10.00 -1.98
C GLU A 73 8.39 -8.82 -2.26
N TYR A 74 7.47 -8.58 -1.34
CA TYR A 74 6.52 -7.48 -1.39
C TYR A 74 6.73 -6.62 -0.16
N HIS A 75 7.03 -5.34 -0.36
CA HIS A 75 7.38 -4.44 0.72
C HIS A 75 6.22 -3.53 1.07
N HIS A 76 5.95 -3.40 2.36
CA HIS A 76 4.90 -2.55 2.89
C HIS A 76 5.51 -1.57 3.88
N PHE A 77 5.50 -0.30 3.50
CA PHE A 77 5.93 0.81 4.34
C PHE A 77 4.72 1.51 4.96
N ASP A 78 4.84 1.92 6.22
CA ASP A 78 3.88 2.81 6.89
C ASP A 78 4.62 4.00 7.47
N PHE A 79 4.46 5.17 6.85
CA PHE A 79 5.15 6.39 7.26
C PHE A 79 4.43 7.17 8.37
N TYR A 80 3.32 6.65 8.92
CA TYR A 80 2.52 7.37 9.93
C TYR A 80 3.35 7.91 11.10
N ARG A 81 4.39 7.19 11.53
CA ARG A 81 5.25 7.57 12.67
C ARG A 81 6.65 8.08 12.29
N VAL A 82 7.03 8.00 11.02
CA VAL A 82 8.34 8.45 10.56
C VAL A 82 8.36 9.98 10.58
N GLU A 83 9.38 10.58 11.20
CA GLU A 83 9.49 12.03 11.40
C GLU A 83 10.43 12.69 10.40
N ASP A 84 11.47 11.98 9.93
CA ASP A 84 12.46 12.51 9.00
C ASP A 84 12.97 11.49 7.97
N GLU A 85 13.76 11.97 7.00
CA GLU A 85 14.32 11.13 5.92
C GLU A 85 15.44 10.20 6.40
N LEU A 86 16.14 10.49 7.52
CA LEU A 86 17.21 9.61 8.02
C LEU A 86 16.64 8.26 8.48
N GLU A 87 15.42 8.27 9.03
CA GLU A 87 14.69 7.03 9.33
C GLU A 87 14.45 6.17 8.08
N LEU A 88 14.22 6.79 6.91
CA LEU A 88 14.08 6.06 5.64
C LEU A 88 15.41 5.40 5.23
N ASP A 89 16.53 6.09 5.43
CA ASP A 89 17.86 5.52 5.21
C ASP A 89 18.09 4.30 6.12
N TYR A 90 17.75 4.41 7.41
CA TYR A 90 17.99 3.33 8.38
C TYR A 90 17.20 2.05 8.09
N ILE A 91 16.00 2.16 7.52
CA ILE A 91 15.18 1.00 7.12
C ILE A 91 15.52 0.48 5.71
N GLY A 92 16.53 1.05 5.05
CA GLY A 92 16.95 0.66 3.70
C GLY A 92 15.93 1.03 2.62
N PHE A 93 15.10 2.04 2.84
CA PHE A 93 14.04 2.43 1.89
C PHE A 93 14.58 2.66 0.48
N HIS A 94 15.68 3.39 0.36
CA HIS A 94 16.29 3.77 -0.92
C HIS A 94 16.78 2.55 -1.71
N ASP A 95 17.44 1.60 -1.05
CA ASP A 95 17.90 0.37 -1.69
C ASP A 95 16.73 -0.52 -2.12
N ILE A 96 15.70 -0.62 -1.28
CA ILE A 96 14.51 -1.43 -1.57
C ILE A 96 13.75 -0.85 -2.76
N ILE A 97 13.43 0.45 -2.75
CA ILE A 97 12.64 1.05 -3.82
C ILE A 97 13.39 1.04 -5.16
N GLU A 98 14.73 1.14 -5.18
CA GLU A 98 15.50 1.12 -6.42
C GLU A 98 15.62 -0.29 -7.02
N ASN A 99 15.84 -1.30 -6.16
CA ASN A 99 16.12 -2.66 -6.58
C ASN A 99 14.88 -3.55 -6.70
N SER A 100 13.79 -3.21 -6.00
CA SER A 100 12.58 -4.02 -6.04
C SER A 100 12.02 -4.07 -7.45
N THR A 101 11.79 -5.30 -7.93
CA THR A 101 11.10 -5.55 -9.19
C THR A 101 9.61 -5.78 -9.01
N ASP A 102 9.16 -5.85 -7.75
CA ASP A 102 7.84 -6.30 -7.35
C ASP A 102 6.99 -5.13 -6.82
N LEU A 103 5.85 -5.44 -6.20
CA LEU A 103 4.87 -4.45 -5.76
C LEU A 103 5.25 -3.90 -4.38
N ILE A 104 5.28 -2.56 -4.27
CA ILE A 104 5.49 -1.84 -3.01
C ILE A 104 4.17 -1.19 -2.58
N PHE A 105 3.85 -1.29 -1.30
CA PHE A 105 2.76 -0.55 -0.66
C PHE A 105 3.34 0.52 0.25
N ILE A 106 2.82 1.74 0.18
CA ILE A 106 3.23 2.83 1.08
C ILE A 106 1.98 3.46 1.69
N GLU A 107 1.78 3.30 2.99
CA GLU A 107 0.79 4.05 3.76
C GLU A 107 1.35 5.43 4.17
N TRP A 108 0.47 6.43 4.19
CA TRP A 108 0.82 7.83 4.46
C TRP A 108 1.95 8.41 3.58
N PRO A 109 1.92 8.22 2.24
CA PRO A 109 3.02 8.64 1.38
C PRO A 109 3.22 10.16 1.30
N ASP A 110 2.27 10.97 1.78
CA ASP A 110 2.35 12.44 1.73
C ASP A 110 3.54 13.00 2.51
N LYS A 111 3.99 12.31 3.57
CA LYS A 111 5.14 12.75 4.37
C LYS A 111 6.45 12.80 3.59
N PHE A 112 6.61 11.90 2.62
CA PHE A 112 7.86 11.73 1.87
C PHE A 112 7.61 11.63 0.36
N LEU A 113 6.56 12.31 -0.11
CA LEU A 113 6.10 12.19 -1.49
C LEU A 113 7.17 12.65 -2.49
N ASP A 114 7.91 13.70 -2.17
CA ASP A 114 8.99 14.21 -3.02
C ASP A 114 10.16 13.23 -3.09
N THR A 115 10.42 12.48 -2.01
CA THR A 115 11.44 11.44 -2.00
C THR A 115 11.00 10.19 -2.77
N ILE A 116 9.73 9.78 -2.67
CA ILE A 116 9.18 8.70 -3.50
C ILE A 116 9.25 9.05 -5.00
N LYS A 117 8.90 10.30 -5.36
CA LYS A 117 8.88 10.76 -6.77
C LYS A 117 10.24 10.80 -7.46
N LYS A 118 11.35 10.73 -6.71
CA LYS A 118 12.70 10.65 -7.29
C LYS A 118 12.92 9.33 -8.06
N TYR A 119 12.13 8.30 -7.76
CA TYR A 119 12.27 6.97 -8.35
C TYR A 119 11.36 6.77 -9.56
N ASN A 120 11.89 6.11 -10.60
CA ASN A 120 11.18 5.86 -11.85
C ASN A 120 10.27 4.62 -11.75
N HIS A 121 9.32 4.66 -10.82
CA HIS A 121 8.31 3.61 -10.62
C HIS A 121 6.93 4.12 -11.03
N ARG A 122 6.10 3.22 -11.57
CA ARG A 122 4.69 3.55 -11.79
C ARG A 122 4.01 3.67 -10.42
N THR A 123 3.51 4.85 -10.09
CA THR A 123 2.74 5.07 -8.87
C THR A 123 1.25 5.01 -9.17
N ILE A 124 0.48 4.42 -8.26
CA ILE A 124 -0.98 4.42 -8.28
C ILE A 124 -1.44 4.95 -6.93
N ASN A 125 -2.14 6.08 -6.92
CA ASN A 125 -2.66 6.63 -5.68
C ASN A 125 -4.03 6.07 -5.41
N ILE A 126 -4.24 5.59 -4.18
CA ILE A 126 -5.50 5.02 -3.71
C ILE A 126 -5.88 5.75 -2.42
N TYR A 127 -6.96 6.53 -2.48
CA TYR A 127 -7.49 7.26 -1.33
C TYR A 127 -8.69 6.50 -0.78
N PHE A 128 -8.69 6.26 0.53
CA PHE A 128 -9.78 5.63 1.26
C PHE A 128 -10.48 6.68 2.13
N ASN A 129 -11.72 6.98 1.82
CA ASN A 129 -12.55 7.92 2.58
C ASN A 129 -13.69 7.18 3.29
N PHE A 130 -13.99 7.59 4.52
CA PHE A 130 -15.19 7.17 5.21
C PHE A 130 -16.42 7.82 4.57
N ILE A 131 -17.53 7.10 4.55
CA ILE A 131 -18.86 7.66 4.25
C ILE A 131 -19.60 7.81 5.58
N GLU A 132 -19.99 9.05 5.92
CA GLU A 132 -20.60 9.41 7.21
C GLU A 132 -21.83 8.53 7.53
N ASP A 133 -22.66 8.25 6.54
CA ASP A 133 -23.92 7.50 6.70
C ASP A 133 -23.77 5.98 6.55
N ASN A 134 -22.57 5.47 6.25
CA ASN A 134 -22.36 4.03 6.06
C ASN A 134 -20.93 3.58 6.38
N ILE A 135 -20.71 3.21 7.64
CA ILE A 135 -19.43 2.71 8.14
C ILE A 135 -18.91 1.44 7.42
N ASN A 136 -19.78 0.70 6.73
CA ASN A 136 -19.39 -0.51 6.00
C ASN A 136 -18.95 -0.24 4.56
N VAL A 137 -18.99 1.01 4.12
CA VAL A 137 -18.59 1.43 2.78
C VAL A 137 -17.41 2.40 2.88
N ARG A 138 -16.50 2.31 1.91
CA ARG A 138 -15.47 3.31 1.66
C ARG A 138 -15.72 3.90 0.29
N GLU A 139 -15.60 5.21 0.18
CA GLU A 139 -15.33 5.82 -1.12
C GLU A 139 -13.84 5.64 -1.39
N VAL A 140 -13.53 4.95 -2.49
CA VAL A 140 -12.16 4.70 -2.92
C VAL A 140 -11.91 5.45 -4.21
N GLN A 141 -10.93 6.35 -4.18
CA GLN A 141 -10.51 7.13 -5.34
C GLN A 141 -9.15 6.65 -5.84
N ILE A 142 -9.04 6.43 -7.15
CA ILE A 142 -7.79 6.02 -7.82
C ILE A 142 -7.34 7.10 -8.80
N SER A 143 -6.06 7.47 -8.75
CA SER A 143 -5.41 8.39 -9.69
C SER A 143 -4.00 7.98 -10.07
#